data_AF-G0VSE0-F1
#
_entry.id   AF-G0VSE0-F1
#
_cell.length_a   1.000
_cell.length_b   1.000
_cell.length_c   1.000
_cell.angle_alpha   90.00
_cell.angle_beta   90.00
_cell.angle_gamma   90.00
#
_symmetry.space_group_name_H-M   'P 1'
#
loop_
_entity.id
_entity.type
_entity.pdbx_description
1 polymer ?
#
loop_
_entity_poly.entity_id
_entity_poly.type
_entity_poly.pdbx_seq_one_letter_code
_entity_poly.pdbx_strand_id
1 'polypeptide(L)'
;MELDVRLCQKVGVSAAIVHSVIRKQCEVKGVPFEGHRFARMSIGDINRKIPFLSARTITRALDRLEAKGLVENRTFVGTTKWRRAL
;
A
#
# COMPACT_ATOMS: atom_id res chain seq x y z
N MET A 1 6.45 -4.57 -13.42
CA MET A 1 5.39 -4.34 -12.43
C MET A 1 4.13 -4.18 -13.26
N GLU A 2 3.29 -5.21 -13.33
CA GLU A 2 2.04 -5.10 -14.07
C GLU A 2 1.09 -4.21 -13.27
N LEU A 3 0.65 -3.12 -13.90
CA LEU A 3 -0.34 -2.20 -13.34
C LEU A 3 -1.68 -2.57 -13.93
N ASP A 4 -2.63 -2.89 -13.06
CA ASP A 4 -4.01 -3.11 -13.48
C ASP A 4 -4.60 -1.80 -14.00
N VAL A 5 -4.90 -1.77 -15.31
CA VAL A 5 -5.45 -0.60 -16.01
C VAL A 5 -6.78 -0.16 -15.40
N ARG A 6 -7.60 -1.10 -14.90
CA ARG A 6 -8.89 -0.80 -14.25
C ARG A 6 -8.66 -0.14 -12.89
N LEU A 7 -7.64 -0.58 -12.16
CA LEU A 7 -7.23 0.04 -10.90
C LEU A 7 -6.71 1.46 -11.14
N CYS A 8 -5.88 1.67 -12.16
CA CYS A 8 -5.39 2.98 -12.57
C CYS A 8 -6.53 3.96 -12.89
N GLN A 9 -7.57 3.53 -13.61
CA GLN A 9 -8.74 4.35 -13.89
C GLN A 9 -9.54 4.66 -12.62
N LYS A 10 -9.65 3.71 -11.68
CA LYS A 10 -10.40 3.90 -10.44
C LYS A 10 -9.70 4.84 -9.46
N VAL A 11 -8.38 4.74 -9.26
CA VAL A 11 -7.68 5.45 -8.17
C VAL A 11 -6.59 6.43 -8.62
N GLY A 12 -6.29 6.44 -9.91
CA GLY A 12 -5.16 7.16 -10.50
C GLY A 12 -3.87 6.34 -10.45
N VAL A 13 -2.96 6.65 -11.37
CA VAL A 13 -1.71 5.90 -11.59
C VAL A 13 -0.86 5.81 -10.32
N SER A 14 -0.66 6.92 -9.60
CA SER A 14 0.16 6.91 -8.37
C SER A 14 -0.38 5.96 -7.30
N ALA A 15 -1.71 5.93 -7.11
CA ALA A 15 -2.34 5.03 -6.15
C ALA A 15 -2.29 3.57 -6.59
N ALA A 16 -2.45 3.31 -7.89
CA ALA A 16 -2.29 1.95 -8.42
C ALA A 16 -0.86 1.40 -8.23
N ILE A 17 0.17 2.23 -8.41
CA ILE A 17 1.57 1.84 -8.16
C ILE A 17 1.79 1.55 -6.67
N VAL A 18 1.30 2.42 -5.78
CA VAL A 18 1.39 2.20 -4.32
C VAL A 18 0.69 0.89 -3.92
N HIS A 19 -0.50 0.64 -4.45
CA HIS A 19 -1.24 -0.61 -4.23
C HIS A 19 -0.44 -1.84 -4.69
N SER A 20 0.14 -1.80 -5.90
CA SER A 20 0.96 -2.89 -6.44
C SER A 20 2.17 -3.21 -5.54
N VAL A 21 2.83 -2.17 -5.00
CA VAL A 21 3.94 -2.36 -4.05
C VAL A 21 3.47 -3.00 -2.74
N ILE A 22 2.35 -2.54 -2.18
CA ILE A 22 1.79 -3.13 -0.94
C ILE A 22 1.43 -4.59 -1.17
N ARG A 23 0.75 -4.92 -2.28
CA ARG A 23 0.38 -6.28 -2.65
C ARG A 23 1.61 -7.20 -2.74
N LYS A 24 2.60 -6.79 -3.53
CA LYS A 24 3.86 -7.55 -3.68
C LYS A 24 4.58 -7.72 -2.34
N GLN A 25 4.55 -6.70 -1.48
CA GLN A 25 5.16 -6.80 -0.16
C GLN A 25 4.40 -7.75 0.77
N CYS A 26 3.07 -7.82 0.68
CA CYS A 26 2.25 -8.79 1.41
C CYS A 26 2.50 -10.22 0.93
N GLU A 27 2.80 -10.42 -0.35
CA GLU A 27 3.16 -11.73 -0.90
C GLU A 27 4.54 -12.19 -0.42
N VAL A 28 5.54 -11.30 -0.42
CA VAL A 28 6.95 -11.64 -0.09
C VAL A 28 7.25 -11.63 1.40
N LYS A 29 6.71 -10.65 2.15
CA LYS A 29 7.00 -10.43 3.58
C LYS A 29 5.73 -10.32 4.43
N GLY A 30 4.61 -10.86 3.93
CA GLY A 30 3.36 -10.85 4.66
C GLY A 30 3.44 -11.67 5.92
N VAL A 31 3.12 -11.06 7.05
CA VAL A 31 2.93 -11.75 8.31
C VAL A 31 1.44 -12.09 8.43
N PRO A 32 1.07 -13.34 8.73
CA PRO A 32 -0.32 -13.70 8.96
C PRO A 32 -0.79 -13.05 10.26
N PHE A 33 -1.88 -12.29 10.18
CA PHE A 33 -2.56 -11.65 11.28
C PHE A 33 -4.07 -11.73 11.03
N GLU A 34 -4.84 -12.24 12.01
CA GLU A 34 -6.31 -12.45 11.87
C GLU A 34 -6.69 -13.24 10.59
N GLY A 35 -5.87 -14.21 10.16
CA GLY A 35 -6.13 -14.99 8.93
C GLY A 35 -5.78 -14.26 7.62
N HIS A 36 -5.18 -13.07 7.71
CA HIS A 36 -4.83 -12.24 6.56
C HIS A 36 -3.34 -11.86 6.55
N ARG A 37 -2.73 -11.71 5.38
CA ARG A 37 -1.32 -11.33 5.27
C ARG A 37 -1.18 -9.80 5.27
N PHE A 38 -0.54 -9.27 6.30
CA PHE A 38 -0.19 -7.86 6.39
C PHE A 38 1.31 -7.66 6.17
N ALA A 39 1.67 -6.60 5.45
CA ALA A 39 3.05 -6.16 5.34
C ALA A 39 3.30 -4.96 6.26
N ARG A 40 4.32 -5.06 7.11
CA ARG A 40 4.86 -3.89 7.82
C ARG A 40 5.52 -2.97 6.78
N MET A 41 4.95 -1.79 6.58
CA MET A 41 5.49 -0.79 5.67
C MET A 41 5.25 0.61 6.23
N SER A 42 6.29 1.43 6.26
CA SER A 42 6.17 2.88 6.47
C SER A 42 5.97 3.60 5.13
N ILE A 43 5.74 4.92 5.15
CA ILE A 43 5.75 5.74 3.91
C ILE A 43 7.16 5.74 3.29
N GLY A 44 8.20 5.79 4.14
CA GLY A 44 9.59 5.74 3.69
C GLY A 44 9.94 4.44 2.96
N ASP A 45 9.40 3.31 3.41
CA ASP A 45 9.61 2.01 2.74
C ASP A 45 8.95 1.95 1.37
N ILE A 46 7.74 2.52 1.24
CA ILE A 46 7.07 2.66 -0.06
C ILE A 46 7.89 3.57 -0.98
N ASN A 47 8.34 4.72 -0.47
CA ASN A 47 9.11 5.69 -1.24
C ASN A 47 10.42 5.08 -1.77
N ARG A 48 11.15 4.29 -0.97
CA ARG A 48 12.34 3.55 -1.42
C ARG A 48 12.07 2.56 -2.56
N LYS A 49 10.85 2.02 -2.66
CA LYS A 49 10.43 1.15 -3.76
C LYS A 49 9.93 1.93 -4.98
N ILE A 50 9.51 3.17 -4.78
CA ILE A 50 8.91 4.04 -5.80
C ILE A 50 9.51 5.46 -5.65
N PRO A 51 10.81 5.66 -5.95
CA PRO A 51 11.52 6.90 -5.61
C PRO A 51 10.99 8.13 -6.37
N PHE A 52 10.25 7.92 -7.47
CA PHE A 52 9.63 8.97 -8.27
C PHE A 52 8.32 9.51 -7.67
N LEU A 53 7.78 8.91 -6.60
CA LEU A 53 6.62 9.45 -5.88
C LEU A 53 7.06 10.11 -4.57
N SER A 54 6.71 11.38 -4.40
CA SER A 54 6.95 12.09 -3.13
C SER A 54 6.21 11.43 -1.95
N ALA A 55 6.72 11.60 -0.73
CA ALA A 55 6.05 11.14 0.48
C ALA A 55 4.61 11.70 0.60
N ARG A 56 4.39 12.94 0.16
CA ARG A 56 3.06 13.57 0.11
C ARG A 56 2.12 12.86 -0.87
N THR A 57 2.63 12.51 -2.05
CA THR A 57 1.86 11.76 -3.06
C THR A 57 1.52 10.36 -2.56
N ILE A 58 2.47 9.68 -1.91
CA ILE A 58 2.25 8.35 -1.31
C ILE A 58 1.19 8.43 -0.21
N THR A 59 1.23 9.45 0.64
CA THR A 59 0.22 9.65 1.70
C THR A 59 -1.17 9.80 1.09
N ARG A 60 -1.34 10.72 0.14
CA ARG A 60 -2.61 10.91 -0.58
C ARG A 60 -3.09 9.66 -1.31
N ALA A 61 -2.16 8.90 -1.88
CA ALA A 61 -2.47 7.63 -2.53
C ALA A 61 -2.99 6.59 -1.53
N LEU A 62 -2.36 6.47 -0.36
CA LEU A 62 -2.83 5.59 0.72
C LEU A 62 -4.23 5.99 1.20
N ASP A 63 -4.45 7.28 1.47
CA ASP A 63 -5.76 7.78 1.91
C ASP A 63 -6.86 7.46 0.88
N ARG A 64 -6.57 7.59 -0.42
CA ARG A 64 -7.51 7.23 -1.50
C ARG A 64 -7.77 5.73 -1.60
N LEU A 65 -6.75 4.91 -1.39
CA LEU A 65 -6.89 3.46 -1.44
C LEU A 65 -7.71 2.95 -0.25
N GLU A 66 -7.48 3.51 0.93
CA GLU A 66 -8.21 3.21 2.15
C GLU A 66 -9.68 3.64 2.04
N ALA A 67 -9.94 4.87 1.58
CA ALA A 67 -11.30 5.35 1.34
C ALA A 67 -12.11 4.52 0.33
N LYS A 68 -11.42 3.76 -0.54
CA LYS A 68 -12.03 2.87 -1.54
C LYS A 68 -12.05 1.39 -1.11
N GLY A 69 -11.61 1.08 0.10
CA GLY A 69 -11.54 -0.28 0.62
C GLY A 69 -10.57 -1.18 -0.15
N LEU A 70 -9.54 -0.61 -0.78
CA LEU A 70 -8.51 -1.35 -1.53
C LEU A 70 -7.25 -1.60 -0.68
N VAL A 71 -7.06 -0.82 0.38
CA VAL A 71 -5.98 -1.03 1.34
C VAL A 71 -6.53 -0.93 2.74
N GLU A 72 -6.15 -1.90 3.58
CA GLU A 72 -6.37 -1.85 5.02
C GLU A 72 -5.08 -1.35 5.70
N ASN A 73 -5.19 -0.29 6.49
CA ASN A 73 -4.11 0.24 7.31
C ASN A 73 -4.39 -0.11 8.78
N ARG A 74 -3.49 -0.86 9.42
CA ARG A 74 -3.53 -1.15 10.85
C ARG A 74 -2.32 -0.54 11.54
N THR A 75 -2.54 0.04 12.71
CA THR A 75 -1.46 0.53 13.57
C THR A 75 -1.31 -0.45 14.72
N PHE A 76 -0.14 -1.08 14.85
CA PHE A 76 0.11 -2.06 15.91
C PHE A 76 1.23 -1.55 16.80
N VAL A 77 0.97 -1.49 18.12
CA VAL A 77 1.90 -1.05 19.19
C VAL A 77 2.76 0.16 18.77
N GLY A 78 2.24 1.37 18.98
CA GLY A 78 2.94 2.62 18.66
C GLY A 78 2.81 3.05 17.19
N THR A 79 3.93 3.30 16.50
CA THR A 79 3.99 3.91 15.15
C THR A 79 4.07 2.89 14.00
N THR A 80 4.04 1.59 14.30
CA THR A 80 4.21 0.56 13.27
C THR A 80 2.98 0.46 12.39
N LYS A 81 3.10 0.93 11.14
CA LYS A 81 2.04 0.82 10.13
C LYS A 81 2.12 -0.51 9.39
N TRP A 82 1.06 -1.29 9.52
CA TRP A 82 0.81 -2.52 8.80
C TRP A 82 -0.19 -2.24 7.70
N ARG A 83 0.08 -2.77 6.51
CA ARG A 83 -0.74 -2.52 5.32
C ARG A 83 -1.07 -3.82 4.63
N ARG A 84 -2.29 -3.91 4.11
CA ARG A 84 -2.74 -5.03 3.30
C ARG A 84 -3.47 -4.49 2.07
N ALA A 85 -3.20 -5.08 0.91
CA ALA A 85 -4.02 -4.87 -0.29
C ALA A 85 -5.23 -5.81 -0.24
N LEU A 86 -6.42 -5.30 -0.56
CA LEU A 86 -7.69 -6.02 -0.59
C LEU A 86 -8.12 -6.36 -2.02
#